data_AF-A0A932HGR8-F1
#
_entry.id   AF-A0A932HGR8-F1
#
_cell.length_a   1.000
_cell.length_b   1.000
_cell.length_c   1.000
_cell.angle_alpha   90.00
_cell.angle_beta   90.00
_cell.angle_gamma   90.00
#
_symmetry.space_group_name_H-M   'P 1'
#
loop_
_entity.id
_entity.type
_entity.pdbx_description
1 polymer ?
#
loop_
_entity_poly.entity_id
_entity_poly.type
_entity_poly.pdbx_seq_one_letter_code
_entity_poly.pdbx_strand_id
1 'polypeptide(L)'
;RRRPAQLFKASLGSQLIGFTTTSSPASIPAMLEGANALGVSRDIAGLVIPLGASLNRAGSALFQGASVVFLAWLYGTPLPLASLGGAVLATFLVAFTVAGVPSASVVSLAPALSQVGVPLDGLGVLLGVDRIPDMLRTATNVTGTITAAAVLERRYPSSVVRYPSAAGGGGGDGQRRTDNG
;
A
#
# COMPACT_ATOMS: atom_id res chain seq x y z
N ARG A 1 -23.43 -5.74 -0.79
CA ARG A 1 -22.37 -5.87 0.26
C ARG A 1 -21.36 -6.90 -0.23
N ARG A 2 -20.07 -6.55 -0.41
CA ARG A 2 -19.02 -7.55 -0.72
C ARG A 2 -18.77 -8.39 0.53
N ARG A 3 -18.70 -9.72 0.39
CA ARG A 3 -18.46 -10.62 1.52
C ARG A 3 -16.96 -10.65 1.85
N PRO A 4 -16.53 -10.71 3.12
CA PRO A 4 -15.11 -10.84 3.48
C PRO A 4 -14.41 -12.01 2.76
N ALA A 5 -15.12 -13.13 2.57
CA ALA A 5 -14.61 -14.27 1.83
C ALA A 5 -14.32 -13.98 0.34
N GLN A 6 -15.09 -13.10 -0.31
CA GLN A 6 -14.83 -12.69 -1.69
C GLN A 6 -13.57 -11.83 -1.78
N LEU A 7 -13.40 -10.90 -0.84
CA LEU A 7 -12.18 -10.09 -0.74
C LEU A 7 -10.95 -10.98 -0.51
N PHE A 8 -11.03 -11.93 0.42
CA PHE A 8 -9.94 -12.86 0.68
C PHE A 8 -9.55 -13.67 -0.55
N LYS A 9 -10.53 -14.27 -1.26
CA LYS A 9 -10.28 -15.02 -2.50
C LYS A 9 -9.65 -14.15 -3.58
N ALA A 10 -10.13 -12.92 -3.74
CA ALA A 10 -9.60 -11.98 -4.72
C ALA A 10 -8.18 -11.50 -4.40
N SER A 11 -7.84 -11.37 -3.11
CA SER A 11 -6.51 -10.93 -2.68
C SER A 11 -5.46 -12.05 -2.67
N LEU A 12 -5.86 -13.33 -2.62
CA LEU A 12 -4.96 -14.47 -2.42
C LEU A 12 -3.77 -14.51 -3.41
N GLY A 13 -4.03 -14.34 -4.71
CA GLY A 13 -2.96 -14.36 -5.73
C GLY A 13 -1.92 -13.25 -5.50
N SER A 14 -2.39 -12.03 -5.26
CA SER A 14 -1.51 -10.90 -4.96
C SER A 14 -0.79 -11.03 -3.61
N GLN A 15 -1.43 -11.63 -2.60
CA GLN A 15 -0.81 -11.91 -1.30
C GLN A 15 0.33 -12.91 -1.45
N LEU A 16 0.15 -13.98 -2.23
CA LEU A 16 1.20 -14.97 -2.46
C LEU A 16 2.40 -14.37 -3.18
N ILE A 17 2.17 -13.58 -4.23
CA ILE A 17 3.25 -12.87 -4.94
C ILE A 17 3.94 -11.88 -4.01
N GLY A 18 3.18 -11.05 -3.30
CA GLY A 18 3.73 -10.07 -2.35
C GLY A 18 4.51 -10.74 -1.21
N PHE A 19 4.01 -11.84 -0.67
CA PHE A 19 4.67 -12.61 0.40
C PHE A 19 6.01 -13.18 -0.10
N THR A 20 5.99 -13.90 -1.23
CA THR A 20 7.18 -14.59 -1.76
C THR A 20 8.24 -13.61 -2.26
N THR A 21 7.83 -12.59 -3.02
CA THR A 21 8.75 -11.59 -3.59
C THR A 21 9.13 -10.50 -2.61
N THR A 22 8.35 -10.33 -1.54
CA THR A 22 8.53 -9.24 -0.56
C THR A 22 8.48 -7.86 -1.25
N SER A 23 7.65 -7.74 -2.29
CA SER A 23 7.47 -6.52 -3.07
C SER A 23 6.00 -6.29 -3.41
N SER A 24 5.43 -5.17 -2.94
CA SER A 24 4.06 -4.76 -3.30
C SER A 24 3.94 -4.38 -4.78
N PRO A 25 4.88 -3.63 -5.39
CA PRO A 25 4.84 -3.34 -6.83
C PRO A 25 4.86 -4.60 -7.72
N ALA A 26 5.60 -5.64 -7.33
CA ALA A 26 5.64 -6.90 -8.08
C ALA A 26 4.26 -7.59 -8.15
N SER A 27 3.38 -7.32 -7.19
CA SER A 27 2.04 -7.91 -7.13
C SER A 27 0.96 -7.11 -7.88
N ILE A 28 1.30 -5.97 -8.50
CA ILE A 28 0.33 -5.10 -9.20
C ILE A 28 -0.54 -5.85 -10.21
N PRO A 29 -0.01 -6.72 -11.09
CA PRO A 29 -0.84 -7.45 -12.06
C PRO A 29 -1.92 -8.30 -11.35
N ALA A 30 -1.53 -9.05 -10.33
CA ALA A 30 -2.45 -9.87 -9.55
C ALA A 30 -3.42 -9.04 -8.69
N MET A 31 -3.01 -7.84 -8.25
CA MET A 31 -3.91 -6.90 -7.58
C MET A 31 -5.00 -6.40 -8.53
N LEU A 32 -4.65 -6.09 -9.78
CA LEU A 32 -5.59 -5.66 -10.82
C LEU A 32 -6.60 -6.78 -11.14
N GLU A 33 -6.12 -8.02 -11.29
CA GLU A 33 -6.99 -9.19 -11.47
C GLU A 33 -7.94 -9.39 -10.29
N GLY A 34 -7.43 -9.31 -9.06
CA GLY A 34 -8.25 -9.41 -7.84
C GLY A 34 -9.29 -8.28 -7.74
N ALA A 35 -8.90 -7.05 -8.06
CA ALA A 35 -9.82 -5.91 -8.06
C ALA A 35 -10.92 -6.06 -9.14
N ASN A 36 -10.57 -6.55 -10.33
CA ASN A 36 -11.52 -6.86 -11.39
C ASN A 36 -12.50 -7.97 -10.95
N ALA A 37 -12.02 -9.05 -10.30
CA ALA A 37 -12.88 -10.11 -9.76
C ALA A 37 -13.85 -9.61 -8.68
N LEU A 38 -13.53 -8.50 -8.01
CA LEU A 38 -14.42 -7.83 -7.07
C LEU A 38 -15.38 -6.84 -7.76
N GLY A 39 -15.26 -6.60 -9.06
CA GLY A 39 -16.04 -5.62 -9.81
C GLY A 39 -15.62 -4.18 -9.51
N VAL A 40 -14.33 -3.93 -9.26
CA VAL A 40 -13.77 -2.57 -9.26
C VAL A 40 -13.55 -2.13 -10.70
N SER A 41 -13.92 -0.90 -11.05
CA SER A 41 -13.71 -0.38 -12.40
C SER A 41 -12.24 -0.21 -12.72
N ARG A 42 -11.94 -0.18 -14.02
CA ARG A 42 -10.60 0.04 -14.52
C ARG A 42 -10.05 1.41 -14.14
N ASP A 43 -10.90 2.43 -14.04
CA ASP A 43 -10.50 3.79 -13.70
C ASP A 43 -10.04 3.88 -12.23
N ILE A 44 -10.82 3.31 -11.30
CA ILE A 44 -10.45 3.28 -9.90
C ILE A 44 -9.24 2.37 -9.69
N ALA A 45 -9.27 1.16 -10.25
CA ALA A 45 -8.17 0.21 -10.09
C ALA A 45 -6.86 0.74 -10.69
N GLY A 46 -6.92 1.37 -11.87
CA GLY A 46 -5.76 1.90 -12.59
C GLY A 46 -5.06 3.05 -11.88
N LEU A 47 -5.76 3.81 -11.04
CA LEU A 47 -5.18 4.85 -10.21
C LEU A 47 -4.78 4.33 -8.82
N VAL A 48 -5.71 3.66 -8.14
CA VAL A 48 -5.57 3.32 -6.71
C VAL A 48 -4.54 2.22 -6.49
N ILE A 49 -4.46 1.22 -7.37
CA ILE A 49 -3.56 0.08 -7.15
C ILE A 49 -2.09 0.48 -7.30
N PRO A 50 -1.67 1.19 -8.37
CA PRO A 50 -0.29 1.66 -8.47
C PRO A 50 0.09 2.61 -7.33
N LEU A 51 -0.78 3.59 -7.01
CA LEU A 51 -0.54 4.51 -5.89
C LEU A 51 -0.46 3.78 -4.55
N GLY A 52 -1.38 2.85 -4.30
CA GLY A 52 -1.40 2.04 -3.09
C GLY A 52 -0.19 1.13 -2.97
N ALA A 53 0.27 0.51 -4.06
CA ALA A 53 1.48 -0.31 -4.05
C ALA A 53 2.74 0.47 -3.62
N SER A 54 2.77 1.78 -3.86
CA SER A 54 3.86 2.67 -3.44
C SER A 54 3.65 3.25 -2.04
N LEU A 55 2.45 3.73 -1.72
CA LEU A 55 2.17 4.53 -0.53
C LEU A 55 1.56 3.75 0.64
N ASN A 56 0.86 2.64 0.38
CA ASN A 56 0.16 1.88 1.40
C ASN A 56 1.13 0.93 2.14
N ARG A 57 1.88 1.50 3.08
CA ARG A 57 2.89 0.78 3.89
C ARG A 57 2.50 0.64 5.36
N ALA A 58 1.21 0.48 5.66
CA ALA A 58 0.72 0.37 7.04
C ALA A 58 1.38 -0.77 7.84
N GLY A 59 1.62 -1.93 7.22
CA GLY A 59 2.33 -3.03 7.85
C GLY A 59 3.79 -2.69 8.20
N SER A 60 4.46 -1.89 7.35
CA SER A 60 5.82 -1.40 7.65
C SER A 60 5.80 -0.41 8.81
N ALA A 61 4.86 0.54 8.83
CA ALA A 61 4.73 1.51 9.92
C ALA A 61 4.48 0.83 11.28
N LEU A 62 3.60 -0.18 11.30
CA LEU A 62 3.36 -0.98 12.50
C LEU A 62 4.62 -1.69 13.00
N PHE A 63 5.38 -2.31 12.09
CA PHE A 63 6.64 -2.94 12.45
C PHE A 63 7.67 -1.93 12.94
N GLN A 64 7.75 -0.76 12.32
CA GLN A 64 8.70 0.27 12.74
C GLN A 64 8.38 0.73 14.16
N GLY A 65 7.12 1.04 14.47
CA GLY A 65 6.70 1.39 15.82
C GLY A 65 6.97 0.28 16.83
N ALA A 66 6.61 -0.97 16.50
CA ALA A 66 6.86 -2.12 17.35
C ALA A 66 8.37 -2.36 17.59
N SER A 67 9.20 -2.15 16.56
CA SER A 67 10.66 -2.31 16.63
C SER A 67 11.31 -1.26 17.52
N VAL A 68 10.85 -0.01 17.48
CA VAL A 68 11.33 1.05 18.38
C VAL A 68 11.05 0.67 19.84
N VAL A 69 9.83 0.24 20.14
CA VAL A 69 9.44 -0.20 21.49
C VAL A 69 10.25 -1.42 21.92
N PHE A 70 10.40 -2.41 21.04
CA PHE A 70 11.15 -3.63 21.30
C PHE A 70 12.62 -3.35 21.60
N LEU A 71 13.30 -2.54 20.76
CA LEU A 71 14.71 -2.25 20.96
C LEU A 71 14.95 -1.37 22.18
N ALA A 72 14.10 -0.39 22.46
CA ALA A 72 14.22 0.39 23.69
C ALA A 72 14.05 -0.49 24.95
N TRP A 73 13.11 -1.44 24.93
CA TRP A 73 13.00 -2.43 26.00
C TRP A 73 14.24 -3.32 26.09
N LEU A 74 14.77 -3.79 24.96
CA LEU A 74 15.95 -4.65 24.89
C LEU A 74 17.21 -3.99 25.46
N TYR A 75 17.42 -2.70 25.18
CA TYR A 75 18.58 -1.93 25.65
C TYR A 75 18.34 -1.21 26.99
N GLY A 76 17.17 -1.34 27.59
CA GLY A 76 16.81 -0.65 28.83
C GLY A 76 16.70 0.87 28.68
N THR A 77 16.48 1.37 27.46
CA THR A 77 16.32 2.80 27.19
C THR A 77 14.92 3.26 27.62
N PRO A 78 14.80 4.25 28.51
CA PRO A 78 13.50 4.77 28.91
C PRO A 78 12.79 5.45 27.72
N LEU A 79 11.58 5.01 27.42
CA LEU A 79 10.68 5.58 26.41
C LEU A 79 9.56 6.37 27.10
N PRO A 80 9.76 7.67 27.40
CA PRO A 80 8.66 8.50 27.86
C PRO A 80 7.55 8.57 26.78
N LEU A 81 6.28 8.59 27.19
CA LEU A 81 5.12 8.62 26.28
C LEU A 81 5.20 9.73 25.21
N ALA A 82 5.80 10.88 25.55
CA ALA A 82 6.01 11.98 24.63
C ALA A 82 7.03 11.66 23.52
N SER A 83 8.12 10.94 23.82
CA SER A 83 9.10 10.52 22.80
C SER A 83 8.56 9.38 21.95
N LEU A 84 7.71 8.51 22.51
CA LEU A 84 7.04 7.46 21.77
C LEU A 84 6.10 8.03 20.69
N GLY A 85 5.29 9.04 21.04
CA GLY A 85 4.40 9.70 20.06
C GLY A 85 5.17 10.36 18.91
N GLY A 86 6.26 11.08 19.23
CA GLY A 86 7.13 11.70 18.23
C GLY A 86 7.82 10.68 17.32
N ALA A 87 8.31 9.58 17.87
CA ALA A 87 8.95 8.51 17.11
C ALA A 87 7.98 7.75 16.20
N VAL A 88 6.76 7.46 16.68
CA VAL A 88 5.71 6.84 15.86
C VAL A 88 5.30 7.76 14.71
N LEU A 89 5.14 9.06 14.96
CA LEU A 89 4.82 10.02 13.91
C LEU A 89 5.96 10.15 12.89
N ALA A 90 7.21 10.24 13.35
CA ALA A 90 8.39 10.31 12.48
C ALA A 90 8.54 9.06 11.61
N THR A 91 8.40 7.86 12.20
CA THR A 91 8.44 6.59 11.45
C THR A 91 7.31 6.49 10.42
N PHE A 92 6.11 6.92 10.77
CA PHE A 92 4.97 6.98 9.84
C PHE A 92 5.24 7.93 8.65
N LEU A 93 5.79 9.11 8.91
CA LEU A 93 6.16 10.06 7.86
C LEU A 93 7.27 9.51 6.95
N VAL A 94 8.29 8.89 7.53
CA VAL A 94 9.37 8.23 6.78
C VAL A 94 8.86 7.03 5.97
N ALA A 95 7.82 6.33 6.43
CA ALA A 95 7.25 5.22 5.68
C ALA A 95 6.69 5.64 4.29
N PHE A 96 6.32 6.90 4.09
CA PHE A 96 5.92 7.42 2.77
C PHE A 96 7.10 7.76 1.86
N THR A 97 8.29 8.02 2.41
CA THR A 97 9.46 8.46 1.63
C THR A 97 10.29 7.29 1.10
N VAL A 98 10.13 6.10 1.70
CA VAL A 98 10.85 4.89 1.28
C VAL A 98 10.12 4.21 0.12
N ALA A 99 10.42 4.67 -1.09
CA ALA A 99 9.91 4.07 -2.31
C ALA A 99 10.52 2.68 -2.56
N GLY A 100 9.71 1.62 -2.42
CA GLY A 100 9.84 0.35 -3.15
C GLY A 100 11.07 -0.55 -2.94
N VAL A 101 12.05 -0.22 -2.10
CA VAL A 101 13.25 -1.05 -1.91
C VAL A 101 13.00 -2.17 -0.87
N PRO A 102 13.20 -3.46 -1.21
CA PRO A 102 13.14 -4.58 -0.25
C PRO A 102 14.13 -4.37 0.90
N SER A 103 13.76 -4.74 2.13
CA SER A 103 14.57 -4.53 3.36
C SER A 103 14.89 -3.06 3.73
N ALA A 104 14.46 -2.06 2.96
CA ALA A 104 14.66 -0.65 3.32
C ALA A 104 13.87 -0.23 4.57
N SER A 105 12.88 -1.03 4.97
CA SER A 105 12.07 -0.77 6.16
C SER A 105 12.90 -0.77 7.45
N VAL A 106 13.92 -1.63 7.58
CA VAL A 106 14.81 -1.66 8.75
C VAL A 106 15.78 -0.49 8.73
N VAL A 107 16.38 -0.18 7.58
CA VAL A 107 17.31 0.96 7.45
C VAL A 107 16.60 2.29 7.75
N SER A 108 15.34 2.40 7.34
CA SER A 108 14.51 3.58 7.60
C SER A 108 14.16 3.82 9.07
N LEU A 109 14.47 2.88 9.97
CA LEU A 109 14.34 3.07 11.42
C LEU A 109 15.47 3.90 12.04
N ALA A 110 16.63 4.01 11.38
CA ALA A 110 17.81 4.63 11.99
C ALA A 110 17.55 6.06 12.54
N PRO A 111 16.86 6.97 11.82
CA PRO A 111 16.55 8.30 12.35
C PRO A 111 15.64 8.25 13.59
N ALA A 112 14.66 7.34 13.60
CA ALA A 112 13.74 7.19 14.72
C ALA A 112 14.43 6.62 15.97
N LEU A 113 15.32 5.63 15.80
CA LEU A 113 16.11 5.07 16.90
C LEU A 113 17.06 6.12 17.50
N SER A 114 17.73 6.90 16.66
CA SER A 114 18.59 8.00 17.10
C SER A 114 17.80 9.04 17.91
N GLN A 115 16.58 9.37 17.49
CA GLN A 115 15.72 10.31 18.18
C GLN A 115 15.28 9.83 19.58
N VAL A 116 15.09 8.53 19.78
CA VAL A 116 14.70 7.96 21.09
C VAL A 116 15.91 7.52 21.94
N GLY A 117 17.14 7.71 21.45
CA GLY A 117 18.35 7.34 22.18
C GLY A 117 18.64 5.83 22.23
N VAL A 118 18.10 5.06 21.28
CA VAL A 118 18.38 3.62 21.17
C VAL A 118 19.63 3.40 20.30
N PRO A 119 20.58 2.54 20.72
CA PRO A 119 21.77 2.23 19.93
C PRO A 119 21.44 1.70 18.54
N LEU A 120 22.11 2.20 17.51
CA LEU A 120 21.94 1.75 16.12
C LEU A 120 22.37 0.29 15.91
N ASP A 121 23.20 -0.26 16.80
CA ASP A 121 23.56 -1.68 16.83
C ASP A 121 22.32 -2.59 16.91
N GLY A 122 21.21 -2.09 17.47
CA GLY A 122 19.92 -2.79 17.51
C GLY A 122 19.33 -3.09 16.13
N LEU A 123 19.72 -2.35 15.09
CA LEU A 123 19.33 -2.65 13.71
C LEU A 123 19.86 -4.01 13.26
N GLY A 124 21.02 -4.45 13.76
CA GLY A 124 21.57 -5.78 13.45
C GLY A 124 20.64 -6.91 13.93
N VAL A 125 20.05 -6.77 15.11
CA VAL A 125 19.05 -7.71 15.64
C VAL A 125 17.83 -7.78 14.72
N LEU A 126 17.32 -6.61 14.30
CA LEU A 126 16.17 -6.53 13.40
C LEU A 126 16.49 -7.16 12.04
N LEU A 127 17.63 -6.83 11.42
CA LEU A 127 18.05 -7.40 10.14
C LEU A 127 18.11 -8.94 10.18
N GLY A 128 18.51 -9.51 11.32
CA GLY A 128 18.55 -10.97 11.51
C GLY A 128 17.16 -11.62 11.49
N VAL A 129 16.12 -10.92 11.94
CA VAL A 129 14.76 -11.47 12.06
C VAL A 129 13.77 -10.94 11.02
N ASP A 130 14.12 -9.88 10.27
CA ASP A 130 13.20 -9.10 9.45
C ASP A 130 12.57 -9.89 8.30
N ARG A 131 13.24 -10.96 7.84
CA ARG A 131 12.85 -11.66 6.63
C ARG A 131 11.40 -12.15 6.65
N ILE A 132 10.97 -12.81 7.72
CA ILE A 132 9.61 -13.36 7.85
C ILE A 132 8.57 -12.25 8.06
N PRO A 133 8.76 -11.31 9.01
CA PRO A 133 7.92 -10.13 9.14
C PRO A 133 7.77 -9.34 7.84
N ASP A 134 8.80 -9.19 7.00
CA ASP A 134 8.71 -8.44 5.74
C ASP A 134 7.75 -9.08 4.74
N MET A 135 7.77 -10.42 4.64
CA MET A 135 6.82 -11.16 3.80
C MET A 135 5.38 -10.92 4.27
N LEU A 136 5.13 -11.02 5.58
CA LEU A 136 3.81 -10.81 6.17
C LEU A 136 3.30 -9.38 6.01
N ARG A 137 4.19 -8.40 6.21
CA ARG A 137 3.88 -6.97 6.01
C ARG A 137 3.53 -6.69 4.57
N THR A 138 4.28 -7.25 3.63
CA THR A 138 4.01 -7.07 2.20
C THR A 138 2.65 -7.66 1.83
N ALA A 139 2.34 -8.88 2.27
CA ALA A 139 1.03 -9.50 2.04
C ALA A 139 -0.12 -8.66 2.62
N THR A 140 0.09 -8.07 3.80
CA THR A 140 -0.89 -7.20 4.46
C THR A 140 -1.09 -5.88 3.69
N ASN A 141 -0.01 -5.24 3.25
CA ASN A 141 -0.07 -4.00 2.46
C ASN A 141 -0.82 -4.21 1.14
N VAL A 142 -0.51 -5.30 0.43
CA VAL A 142 -1.18 -5.68 -0.82
C VAL A 142 -2.69 -5.90 -0.60
N THR A 143 -3.05 -6.57 0.48
CA THR A 143 -4.45 -6.77 0.87
C THR A 143 -5.15 -5.44 1.14
N GLY A 144 -4.48 -4.53 1.86
CA GLY A 144 -4.99 -3.19 2.14
C GLY A 144 -5.25 -2.38 0.87
N THR A 145 -4.38 -2.49 -0.14
CA THR A 145 -4.53 -1.78 -1.42
C THR A 145 -5.77 -2.24 -2.19
N ILE A 146 -5.99 -3.56 -2.31
CA ILE A 146 -7.20 -4.10 -2.94
C ILE A 146 -8.45 -3.69 -2.15
N THR A 147 -8.35 -3.72 -0.82
CA THR A 147 -9.45 -3.31 0.06
C THR A 147 -9.80 -1.84 -0.15
N ALA A 148 -8.81 -0.96 -0.25
CA ALA A 148 -9.01 0.47 -0.51
C ALA A 148 -9.70 0.70 -1.86
N ALA A 149 -9.25 0.04 -2.92
CA ALA A 149 -9.89 0.11 -4.23
C ALA A 149 -11.36 -0.37 -4.19
N ALA A 150 -11.62 -1.46 -3.47
CA ALA A 150 -12.98 -1.98 -3.26
C ALA A 150 -13.89 -1.05 -2.47
N VAL A 151 -13.36 -0.38 -1.45
CA VAL A 151 -14.08 0.60 -0.64
C VAL A 151 -14.36 1.87 -1.46
N LEU A 152 -13.39 2.33 -2.25
CA LEU A 152 -13.53 3.49 -3.13
C LEU A 152 -14.62 3.25 -4.19
N GLU A 153 -14.61 2.12 -4.89
CA GLU A 153 -15.68 1.77 -5.84
C GLU A 153 -17.05 1.78 -5.17
N ARG A 154 -17.15 1.24 -3.95
CA ARG A 154 -18.40 1.23 -3.22
C ARG A 154 -18.87 2.64 -2.84
N ARG A 155 -17.94 3.54 -2.50
CA ARG A 155 -18.26 4.89 -2.02
C ARG A 155 -18.50 5.87 -3.16
N TYR A 156 -17.79 5.69 -4.27
CA TYR A 156 -17.83 6.49 -5.48
C TYR A 156 -17.95 5.56 -6.69
N PRO A 157 -19.15 5.00 -6.95
CA PRO A 157 -19.34 4.08 -8.06
C PRO A 157 -19.00 4.79 -9.36
N SER A 158 -18.23 4.11 -10.19
CA SER A 158 -17.72 4.64 -11.47
C SER A 158 -18.84 5.06 -12.42
N SER A 159 -20.03 4.47 -12.26
CA SER A 159 -21.27 4.87 -12.93
C SER A 159 -21.74 6.32 -12.64
N VAL A 160 -21.21 6.95 -11.60
CA VAL A 160 -21.55 8.32 -11.16
C VAL A 160 -20.51 9.35 -11.64
N VAL A 161 -19.26 8.91 -11.87
CA VAL A 161 -18.17 9.79 -12.31
C VAL A 161 -17.98 9.63 -13.81
N ARG A 162 -18.63 10.50 -14.59
CA ARG A 162 -18.29 10.65 -16.02
C ARG A 162 -16.97 11.41 -16.12
N TYR A 163 -15.89 10.72 -16.48
CA TYR A 163 -14.71 11.41 -16.97
C TYR A 163 -15.04 12.08 -18.31
N PRO A 164 -14.56 13.30 -18.58
CA PRO A 164 -14.58 13.84 -19.92
C PRO A 164 -13.85 12.83 -20.80
N SER A 165 -14.53 12.28 -21.78
CA SER A 165 -13.90 11.41 -22.77
C SER A 165 -12.69 12.17 -23.33
N ALA A 166 -11.52 11.53 -23.36
CA ALA A 166 -10.34 12.05 -24.05
C ALA A 166 -10.50 12.02 -25.59
N ALA A 167 -11.73 12.25 -26.07
CA ALA A 167 -12.12 12.37 -27.46
C ALA A 167 -12.79 13.73 -27.65
N GLY A 168 -11.98 14.78 -27.56
CA GLY A 168 -12.33 16.16 -27.88
C GLY A 168 -11.27 16.73 -28.80
N GLY A 169 -11.18 16.21 -30.02
CA GLY A 169 -10.24 16.68 -31.04
C GLY A 169 -10.67 16.22 -32.43
N GLY A 170 -11.57 17.00 -33.05
CA GLY A 170 -11.85 16.90 -34.49
C GLY A 170 -13.33 16.74 -34.83
N GLY A 171 -14.10 17.83 -34.71
CA GLY A 171 -15.33 17.97 -35.46
C GLY A 171 -15.02 18.06 -36.96
N GLY A 172 -15.80 17.34 -37.75
CA GLY A 172 -15.81 17.39 -39.22
C GLY A 172 -17.23 17.17 -39.69
N ASP A 173 -17.96 18.28 -39.73
CA ASP A 173 -19.28 18.49 -40.31
C ASP A 173 -19.43 17.82 -41.70
N GLY A 174 -20.59 17.23 -42.01
CA GLY A 174 -20.84 16.75 -43.37
C GLY A 174 -21.95 15.72 -43.56
N GLN A 175 -23.13 16.22 -43.93
CA GLN A 175 -24.14 15.57 -44.78
C GLN A 175 -25.23 14.70 -44.11
N ARG A 176 -26.31 15.39 -43.72
CA ARG A 176 -27.68 14.97 -44.05
C ARG A 176 -27.83 14.83 -45.56
N ARG A 177 -28.38 13.72 -46.06
CA ARG A 177 -29.08 13.46 -47.34
C ARG A 177 -29.20 11.92 -47.44
N THR A 178 -30.31 11.22 -47.60
CA THR A 178 -31.73 11.52 -47.86
C THR A 178 -32.48 10.20 -47.62
N ASP A 179 -33.57 10.24 -46.86
CA ASP A 179 -34.70 9.32 -47.04
C ASP A 179 -35.62 9.96 -48.11
N ASN A 180 -35.82 9.27 -49.24
CA ASN A 180 -37.05 9.18 -50.06
C ASN A 180 -36.72 8.70 -51.48
N GLY A 181 -37.27 7.55 -51.84
CA GLY A 181 -37.25 6.93 -53.16
C GLY A 181 -37.75 5.50 -53.08
#